data_AF-A0A1E4TW51-F1
#
_entry.id   AF-A0A1E4TW51-F1
#
_cell.length_a   1.000
_cell.length_b   1.000
_cell.length_c   1.000
_cell.angle_alpha   90.00
_cell.angle_beta   90.00
_cell.angle_gamma   90.00
#
_symmetry.space_group_name_H-M   'P 1'
#
loop_
_entity.id
_entity.type
_entity.pdbx_description
1 polymer ?
#
loop_
_entity_poly.entity_id
_entity_poly.type
_entity_poly.pdbx_seq_one_letter_code
_entity_poly.pdbx_strand_id
1 'polypeptide(L)' 'KTLPHFGRFNSAGFLAYTPVLTFWGLATVFGIFTFTDNIPAFKRAIYQKIPYVGEHWIHNPDPEDVPL' A
#
# COMPACT_ATOMS: atom_id res chain seq x y z
N LYS A 1 19.70 -34.04 -11.50
CA LYS A 1 18.43 -34.15 -10.74
C LYS A 1 17.43 -33.21 -11.40
N THR A 2 16.24 -33.70 -11.74
CA THR A 2 15.17 -32.89 -12.35
C THR A 2 14.59 -31.95 -11.29
N LEU A 3 14.53 -30.65 -11.56
CA LEU A 3 13.97 -29.65 -10.64
C LEU A 3 12.45 -29.87 -10.51
N PRO A 4 11.88 -29.78 -9.29
CA PRO A 4 10.43 -29.89 -9.11
C PRO A 4 9.73 -28.76 -9.86
N HIS A 5 8.76 -29.12 -10.72
CA HIS A 5 7.97 -28.20 -11.52
C HIS A 5 6.50 -28.63 -11.52
N PHE A 6 5.57 -27.67 -11.62
CA PHE A 6 4.14 -27.88 -11.78
C PHE A 6 3.71 -27.32 -13.14
N GLY A 7 3.52 -28.21 -14.12
CA GLY A 7 3.32 -27.80 -15.51
C GLY A 7 4.49 -26.94 -16.00
N ARG A 8 4.20 -25.72 -16.46
CA ARG A 8 5.20 -24.72 -16.91
C ARG A 8 5.84 -23.91 -15.76
N PHE A 9 5.31 -24.00 -14.54
CA PHE A 9 5.88 -23.32 -13.38
C PHE A 9 7.00 -24.16 -12.78
N ASN A 10 8.18 -23.58 -12.62
CA ASN A 10 9.29 -24.21 -11.91
C ASN A 10 9.87 -23.23 -10.87
N SER A 11 10.49 -23.77 -9.82
CA SER A 11 11.00 -22.98 -8.70
C SER A 11 12.11 -21.99 -9.11
N ALA A 12 12.95 -22.34 -10.08
CA ALA A 12 14.01 -21.46 -10.57
C ALA A 12 13.44 -20.23 -11.31
N GLY A 13 12.40 -20.43 -12.14
CA GLY A 13 11.69 -19.36 -12.83
C GLY A 13 10.96 -18.44 -11.85
N PHE A 14 10.27 -19.00 -10.86
CA PHE A 14 9.60 -18.21 -9.82
C PHE A 14 10.59 -17.30 -9.07
N LEU A 15 11.74 -17.84 -8.64
CA LEU A 15 12.78 -17.06 -7.99
C LEU A 15 13.36 -15.98 -8.92
N ALA A 16 13.54 -16.26 -10.20
CA ALA A 16 14.00 -15.29 -11.19
C ALA A 16 13.03 -14.10 -11.38
N TYR A 17 11.71 -14.34 -11.33
CA TYR A 17 10.70 -13.29 -11.44
C TYR A 17 10.38 -12.59 -10.11
N THR A 18 10.83 -13.14 -8.99
CA THR A 18 10.50 -12.61 -7.64
C THR A 18 10.83 -11.11 -7.52
N PRO A 19 12.01 -10.60 -7.92
CA PRO A 19 12.31 -9.18 -7.78
C PRO A 19 11.33 -8.28 -8.54
N VAL A 20 11.00 -8.65 -9.79
CA VAL A 20 10.05 -7.91 -10.62
C VAL A 20 8.65 -7.95 -10.02
N LEU A 21 8.21 -9.12 -9.54
CA LEU A 21 6.92 -9.26 -8.86
C LEU A 21 6.84 -8.45 -7.57
N THR A 22 7.95 -8.32 -6.82
CA THR A 22 8.01 -7.44 -5.65
C THR A 22 7.75 -5.99 -6.04
N PHE A 23 8.37 -5.49 -7.12
CA PHE A 23 8.10 -4.13 -7.59
C PHE A 23 6.64 -3.92 -8.00
N TRP A 24 6.04 -4.90 -8.70
CA TRP A 24 4.62 -4.86 -9.03
C TRP A 24 3.72 -4.90 -7.79
N GLY A 25 4.07 -5.70 -6.79
CA GLY A 25 3.39 -5.74 -5.50
C GLY A 25 3.43 -4.38 -4.80
N LEU A 26 4.62 -3.76 -4.73
CA LEU A 26 4.78 -2.42 -4.16
C LEU A 26 3.96 -1.39 -4.95
N ALA A 27 4.04 -1.38 -6.28
CA ALA A 27 3.28 -0.46 -7.12
C ALA A 27 1.76 -0.59 -6.89
N THR A 28 1.27 -1.82 -6.73
CA THR A 28 -0.13 -2.08 -6.41
C THR A 28 -0.51 -1.54 -5.04
N VAL A 29 0.34 -1.72 -4.02
CA VAL A 29 0.12 -1.17 -2.67
C VAL A 29 0.07 0.36 -2.70
N PHE A 30 1.00 1.02 -3.41
CA PHE A 30 0.96 2.48 -3.61
C PHE A 30 -0.30 2.93 -4.35
N GLY A 31 -0.76 2.16 -5.34
CA GLY A 31 -2.04 2.39 -6.02
C GLY A 31 -3.22 2.31 -5.05
N ILE A 32 -3.28 1.26 -4.22
CA ILE A 32 -4.31 1.13 -3.17
C ILE A 32 -4.28 2.34 -2.25
N PHE A 33 -3.10 2.80 -1.83
CA PHE A 33 -3.01 3.96 -0.95
C PHE A 33 -3.57 5.23 -1.60
N THR A 34 -3.29 5.42 -2.89
CA THR A 34 -3.81 6.54 -3.67
C THR A 34 -5.35 6.51 -3.76
N PHE A 35 -5.94 5.34 -4.04
CA PHE A 35 -7.40 5.22 -4.20
C PHE A 35 -8.17 5.17 -2.88
N THR A 36 -7.52 4.77 -1.77
CA THR A 36 -8.15 4.68 -0.44
C THR A 36 -7.92 5.93 0.39
N ASP A 37 -7.34 6.98 -0.19
CA ASP A 37 -7.03 8.22 0.52
C ASP A 37 -8.26 8.82 1.19
N ASN A 38 -9.43 8.79 0.55
CA ASN A 38 -10.67 9.35 1.09
C ASN A 38 -11.36 8.51 2.18
N ILE A 39 -10.83 7.33 2.53
CA ILE A 39 -11.45 6.45 3.52
C ILE A 39 -10.95 6.85 4.93
N PRO A 40 -11.82 7.32 5.85
CA PRO A 40 -11.39 7.80 7.17
C PRO A 40 -10.65 6.75 8.01
N ALA A 41 -11.02 5.47 7.86
CA ALA A 41 -10.34 4.37 8.54
C ALA A 41 -8.86 4.22 8.10
N PHE A 42 -8.58 4.36 6.80
CA PHE A 42 -7.22 4.31 6.27
C PHE A 42 -6.40 5.54 6.67
N LYS A 43 -7.02 6.74 6.65
CA LYS A 43 -6.37 7.98 7.14
C LYS A 43 -5.86 7.82 8.57
N ARG A 44 -6.71 7.34 9.48
CA ARG A 44 -6.37 7.17 10.91
C ARG A 44 -5.39 6.03 11.17
N ALA A 45 -5.52 4.92 10.44
CA ALA A 45 -4.70 3.74 10.68
C ALA A 45 -3.28 3.86 10.08
N ILE A 46 -3.16 4.46 8.90
CA ILE A 46 -1.93 4.44 8.10
C ILE A 46 -1.41 5.86 7.84
N TYR A 47 -2.19 6.73 7.17
CA TYR A 47 -1.65 7.99 6.62
C TYR A 47 -1.24 9.00 7.68
N GLN A 48 -2.02 9.17 8.75
CA GLN A 48 -1.70 10.08 9.86
C GLN A 48 -0.44 9.67 10.64
N LYS A 49 0.03 8.42 10.48
CA LYS A 49 1.25 7.92 11.15
C LYS A 49 2.51 8.12 10.31
N ILE A 50 2.38 8.58 9.07
CA ILE A 50 3.54 8.82 8.21
C ILE A 50 4.27 10.06 8.73
N PRO A 51 5.56 9.96 9.11
CA PRO A 51 6.32 11.12 9.57
C PRO A 51 6.39 12.17 8.45
N TYR A 52 6.41 13.45 8.84
CA TYR A 52 6.47 14.64 7.96
C TYR A 52 5.21 14.96 7.14
N VAL A 53 4.42 13.98 6.71
CA VAL A 53 3.23 14.22 5.87
C VAL A 53 1.90 13.86 6.53
N GLY A 54 1.91 13.11 7.64
CA GLY A 54 0.69 12.62 8.29
C GLY A 54 -0.26 13.71 8.78
N GLU A 55 0.25 14.90 9.11
CA GLU A 55 -0.54 16.05 9.53
C GLU A 55 -1.50 16.55 8.44
N HIS A 56 -1.19 16.31 7.15
CA HIS A 56 -2.06 16.66 6.03
C HIS A 56 -3.47 16.03 6.15
N TRP A 57 -3.57 14.86 6.79
CA TRP A 57 -4.82 14.12 6.93
C TRP A 57 -5.52 14.34 8.27
N ILE A 58 -5.01 15.24 9.12
CA ILE A 58 -5.65 15.59 10.39
C ILE A 58 -6.57 16.79 10.15
N HIS A 59 -7.88 16.54 10.17
CA HIS A 59 -8.87 17.61 10.15
C HIS A 59 -9.08 18.11 11.57
N ASN A 60 -8.46 19.25 11.91
CA ASN A 60 -8.65 19.97 13.17
C ASN A 60 -9.23 21.37 12.87
N PRO A 61 -10.51 21.46 12.48
CA PRO A 61 -11.16 22.75 12.33
C PRO A 61 -11.27 23.45 13.68
N ASP A 62 -11.20 24.77 13.70
CA ASP A 62 -11.43 25.53 14.92
C ASP A 62 -12.88 25.29 15.38
N PRO A 63 -13.12 25.05 16.69
CA PRO A 63 -14.45 24.71 17.19
C PRO A 63 -15.52 25.77 16.88
N GLU A 64 -15.12 27.01 16.65
CA GLU A 64 -16.00 28.13 16.33
C GLU A 64 -16.41 28.19 14.84
N ASP A 65 -15.68 27.49 13.96
CA ASP A 65 -15.92 27.47 12.51
C ASP A 65 -16.76 26.26 12.05
N VAL A 66 -17.11 25.35 12.96
CA VAL A 66 -17.93 24.17 12.67
C VAL A 66 -19.37 24.47 13.08
N PRO A 67 -20.33 24.56 12.14
CA PRO A 67 -21.74 24.66 12.52
C PRO A 67 -22.16 23.40 13.27
N LEU A 68 -22.67 23.58 14.49
CA LEU A 68 -23.23 22.53 15.36
C LEU A 68 -24.42 21.80 14.70
#